data_AF-C9MSM6-F1
#
_entry.id   AF-C9MSM6-F1
#
_cell.length_a   1.000
_cell.length_b   1.000
_cell.length_c   1.000
_cell.angle_alpha   90.00
_cell.angle_beta   90.00
_cell.angle_gamma   90.00
#
_symmetry.space_group_name_H-M   'P 1'
#
loop_
_entity.id
_entity.type
_entity.pdbx_description
1 polymer ?
#
loop_
_entity_poly.entity_id
_entity_poly.type
_entity_poly.pdbx_seq_one_letter_code
_entity_poly.pdbx_strand_id
1 'polypeptide(L)'
;MKRFGLLLIGVMLVITTNCNNQQLNNRYSSNNLSFIKNDKLHYNILLVACDTCVPIINKGYRVRVKLTDKQKSIVKKIEKEMWRHLLSDKKTDFAANLILYDIYDKDAILLFGLGNNIRDWRKNLKRDDTLFWLKKLK
;
A
#
# COMPACT_ATOMS: atom_id res chain seq x y z
N MET A 1 -43.47 23.92 -41.75
CA MET A 1 -43.72 23.64 -40.31
C MET A 1 -43.94 22.15 -40.12
N LYS A 2 -43.07 21.49 -39.34
CA LYS A 2 -43.39 20.44 -38.34
C LYS A 2 -42.07 19.91 -37.79
N ARG A 3 -41.82 20.28 -36.53
CA ARG A 3 -40.77 19.78 -35.62
C ARG A 3 -41.10 18.33 -35.23
N PHE A 4 -40.09 17.49 -35.01
CA PHE A 4 -40.02 16.37 -34.06
C PHE A 4 -38.69 15.67 -34.38
N GLY A 5 -37.71 15.46 -33.53
CA GLY A 5 -37.58 15.58 -32.08
C GLY A 5 -36.41 14.65 -31.75
N LEU A 6 -35.24 15.21 -31.45
CA LEU A 6 -34.04 14.45 -31.05
C LEU A 6 -34.35 13.63 -29.78
N LEU A 7 -34.12 12.32 -29.82
CA LEU A 7 -34.03 11.48 -28.63
C LEU A 7 -32.56 11.15 -28.38
N LEU A 8 -31.94 12.00 -27.55
CA LEU A 8 -30.65 11.75 -26.91
C LEU A 8 -30.84 10.65 -25.86
N ILE A 9 -30.36 9.44 -26.14
CA ILE A 9 -30.23 8.39 -25.15
C ILE A 9 -29.05 8.76 -24.25
N GLY A 10 -29.38 9.29 -23.07
CA GLY A 10 -28.43 9.69 -22.04
C GLY A 10 -27.65 8.48 -21.51
N VAL A 11 -26.32 8.56 -21.65
CA VAL A 11 -25.36 7.66 -21.01
C VAL A 11 -25.37 7.92 -19.51
N MET A 12 -26.12 7.13 -18.74
CA MET A 12 -25.98 7.04 -17.28
C MET A 12 -25.05 5.87 -16.93
N LEU A 13 -23.75 6.06 -17.16
CA LEU A 13 -22.70 5.20 -16.60
C LEU A 13 -22.29 5.73 -15.22
N VAL A 14 -23.14 5.39 -14.25
CA VAL A 14 -22.82 5.01 -12.86
C VAL A 14 -21.45 5.49 -12.33
N ILE A 15 -21.41 6.68 -11.73
CA ILE A 15 -20.33 7.12 -10.83
C ILE A 15 -20.69 6.65 -9.41
N THR A 16 -20.51 5.36 -9.08
CA THR A 16 -20.78 4.85 -7.71
C THR A 16 -19.55 4.70 -6.82
N THR A 17 -18.37 5.14 -7.25
CA THR A 17 -17.13 4.91 -6.48
C THR A 17 -16.79 6.01 -5.46
N ASN A 18 -17.54 7.12 -5.39
CA ASN A 18 -17.06 8.30 -4.65
C ASN A 18 -17.50 8.39 -3.17
N CYS A 19 -18.67 7.86 -2.79
CA CYS A 19 -19.16 7.98 -1.40
C CYS A 19 -18.30 7.18 -0.39
N ASN A 20 -17.88 5.96 -0.76
CA ASN A 20 -17.08 5.12 0.14
C ASN A 20 -15.70 5.73 0.45
N ASN A 21 -15.08 6.38 -0.54
CA ASN A 21 -13.79 7.03 -0.36
C ASN A 21 -13.89 8.28 0.54
N GLN A 22 -14.96 9.07 0.41
CA GLN A 22 -15.17 10.24 1.27
C GLN A 22 -15.38 9.85 2.74
N GLN A 23 -16.11 8.77 3.02
CA GLN A 23 -16.34 8.29 4.38
C GLN A 23 -15.07 7.73 5.04
N LEU A 24 -14.25 6.98 4.28
CA LEU A 24 -12.94 6.51 4.73
C LEU A 24 -11.99 7.68 5.02
N ASN A 25 -11.98 8.70 4.16
CA ASN A 25 -11.18 9.92 4.37
C ASN A 25 -11.65 10.75 5.58
N ASN A 26 -12.94 10.72 5.92
CA ASN A 26 -13.45 11.37 7.13
C ASN A 26 -13.08 10.60 8.40
N ARG A 27 -13.08 9.25 8.34
CA ARG A 27 -12.69 8.39 9.46
C ARG A 27 -11.19 8.48 9.77
N TYR A 28 -10.38 8.68 8.75
CA TYR A 28 -8.94 8.92 8.86
C TYR A 28 -8.64 10.34 8.40
N SER A 29 -8.68 11.29 9.34
CA SER A 29 -8.29 12.68 9.08
C SER A 29 -7.03 12.72 8.20
N SER A 30 -7.12 13.39 7.04
CA SER A 30 -6.11 13.39 5.97
C SER A 30 -4.69 13.72 6.44
N ASN A 31 -4.56 14.41 7.59
CA ASN A 31 -3.28 14.72 8.22
C ASN A 31 -2.61 13.50 8.88
N ASN A 32 -3.37 12.55 9.44
CA ASN A 32 -2.82 11.45 10.23
C ASN A 32 -2.09 10.40 9.39
N LEU A 33 -2.43 10.24 8.11
CA LEU A 33 -1.77 9.29 7.19
C LEU A 33 -0.86 9.98 6.18
N SER A 34 -0.64 11.28 6.30
CA SER A 34 0.13 12.09 5.34
C SER A 34 1.60 11.67 5.18
N PHE A 35 2.11 10.86 6.11
CA PHE A 35 3.44 10.24 6.07
C PHE A 35 3.51 8.97 5.22
N ILE A 36 2.37 8.32 4.94
CA ILE A 36 2.28 7.16 4.07
C ILE A 36 2.17 7.66 2.63
N LYS A 37 3.28 8.16 2.10
CA LYS A 37 3.41 8.56 0.69
C LYS A 37 4.73 8.04 0.14
N ASN A 38 4.71 7.67 -1.14
CA ASN A 38 5.85 7.05 -1.82
C ASN A 38 7.12 7.92 -1.79
N ASP A 39 6.96 9.24 -1.72
CA ASP A 39 8.04 10.25 -1.70
C ASP A 39 8.47 10.66 -0.28
N LYS A 40 7.74 10.26 0.77
CA LYS A 40 8.00 10.64 2.17
C LYS A 40 8.49 9.50 3.05
N LEU A 41 8.27 8.26 2.64
CA LEU A 41 8.61 7.10 3.46
C LEU A 41 10.11 6.81 3.40
N HIS A 42 10.77 6.84 4.55
CA HIS A 42 12.17 6.43 4.68
C HIS A 42 12.24 4.96 5.12
N TYR A 43 13.03 4.16 4.42
CA TYR A 43 13.20 2.74 4.71
C TYR A 43 14.56 2.24 4.25
N ASN A 44 14.96 1.07 4.78
CA ASN A 44 16.10 0.30 4.30
C ASN A 44 15.65 -1.13 3.99
N ILE A 45 16.32 -1.80 3.04
CA ILE A 45 16.23 -3.26 2.90
C ILE A 45 17.57 -3.84 3.30
N LEU A 46 17.56 -4.73 4.29
CA LEU A 46 18.76 -5.26 4.91
C LEU A 46 18.74 -6.79 4.88
N LEU A 47 19.89 -7.40 4.67
CA LEU A 47 20.08 -8.83 4.90
C LEU A 47 20.12 -9.07 6.41
N VAL A 48 19.21 -9.90 6.92
CA VAL A 48 19.12 -10.20 8.35
C VAL A 48 19.63 -11.62 8.59
N ALA A 49 20.54 -11.77 9.54
CA ALA A 49 21.04 -13.08 9.98
C ALA A 49 20.42 -13.50 11.32
N CYS A 50 20.49 -14.79 11.64
CA CYS A 50 20.23 -15.28 12.97
C CYS A 50 21.46 -15.04 13.85
N ASP A 51 21.34 -14.14 14.82
CA ASP A 51 22.37 -13.81 15.80
C ASP A 51 22.48 -14.82 16.95
N THR A 52 21.47 -15.67 17.10
CA THR A 52 21.33 -16.67 18.18
C THR A 52 21.46 -18.12 17.69
N CYS A 53 21.63 -18.34 16.39
CA CYS A 53 21.77 -19.67 15.79
C CYS A 53 23.25 -20.06 15.64
N VAL A 54 23.55 -21.36 15.77
CA VAL A 54 24.86 -21.93 15.45
C VAL A 54 24.66 -23.10 14.45
N PRO A 55 25.13 -22.98 13.19
CA PRO A 55 25.85 -21.84 12.62
C PRO A 55 24.95 -20.60 12.42
N ILE A 56 25.56 -19.42 12.28
CA ILE A 56 24.86 -18.19 11.86
C ILE A 56 24.26 -18.45 10.48
N ILE A 57 22.95 -18.33 10.36
CA ILE A 57 22.22 -18.50 9.11
C ILE A 57 21.58 -17.21 8.65
N ASN A 58 21.57 -16.99 7.34
CA ASN A 58 20.82 -15.90 6.72
C ASN A 58 19.31 -16.16 6.87
N LYS A 59 18.56 -15.20 7.44
CA LYS A 59 17.09 -15.24 7.57
C LYS A 59 16.37 -14.58 6.40
N GLY A 60 17.10 -13.96 5.47
CA GLY A 60 16.60 -13.31 4.27
C GLY A 60 16.64 -11.78 4.36
N TYR A 61 16.06 -11.13 3.36
CA TYR A 61 16.02 -9.67 3.31
C TYR A 61 14.80 -9.16 4.06
N ARG A 62 14.94 -8.05 4.80
CA ARG A 62 13.84 -7.41 5.53
C ARG A 62 13.77 -5.94 5.21
N VAL A 63 12.55 -5.44 5.01
CA VAL A 63 12.28 -4.01 4.99
C VAL A 63 12.26 -3.51 6.42
N ARG A 64 12.93 -2.39 6.70
CA ARG A 64 12.86 -1.65 7.96
C ARG A 64 12.43 -0.22 7.66
N VAL A 65 11.21 0.13 8.05
CA VAL A 65 10.65 1.46 7.83
C VAL A 65 10.96 2.36 9.03
N LYS A 66 11.47 3.56 8.77
CA LYS A 66 11.75 4.54 9.81
C LYS A 66 10.46 5.31 10.14
N LEU A 67 9.76 4.85 11.18
CA LEU A 67 8.56 5.51 11.71
C LEU A 67 8.82 6.06 13.11
N THR A 68 8.23 7.21 13.43
CA THR A 68 8.13 7.71 14.82
C THR A 68 7.16 6.86 15.63
N ASP A 69 7.22 6.89 16.96
CA ASP A 69 6.32 6.08 17.79
C ASP A 69 4.85 6.48 17.61
N LYS A 70 4.59 7.76 17.34
CA LYS A 70 3.25 8.24 16.94
C LYS A 70 2.80 7.58 15.62
N GLN A 71 3.66 7.56 14.60
CA GLN A 71 3.34 6.92 13.32
C GLN A 71 3.14 5.42 13.47
N LYS A 72 3.98 4.72 14.25
CA LYS A 72 3.79 3.30 14.57
C LYS A 72 2.45 3.03 15.22
N SER A 73 2.05 3.86 16.19
CA SER A 73 0.74 3.77 16.85
C SER A 73 -0.42 3.93 15.86
N ILE A 74 -0.28 4.85 14.89
CA ILE A 74 -1.26 5.04 13.82
C ILE A 74 -1.33 3.81 12.91
N VAL A 75 -0.19 3.32 12.41
CA VAL A 75 -0.11 2.15 11.51
C VAL A 75 -0.79 0.93 12.11
N LYS A 76 -0.60 0.67 13.41
CA LYS A 76 -1.24 -0.45 14.12
C LYS A 76 -2.77 -0.39 14.16
N LYS A 77 -3.36 0.79 13.96
CA LYS A 77 -4.82 1.01 14.00
C LYS A 77 -5.46 1.10 12.61
N ILE A 78 -4.68 0.99 11.54
CA ILE A 78 -5.21 1.06 10.17
C ILE A 78 -6.00 -0.23 9.89
N GLU A 79 -7.29 -0.05 9.62
CA GLU A 79 -8.22 -1.11 9.23
C GLU A 79 -7.89 -1.64 7.82
N LYS A 80 -8.31 -2.89 7.54
CA LYS A 80 -8.08 -3.57 6.26
C LYS A 80 -8.58 -2.78 5.06
N GLU A 81 -9.73 -2.14 5.16
CA GLU A 81 -10.32 -1.32 4.10
C GLU A 81 -9.41 -0.13 3.77
N MET A 82 -8.82 0.50 4.78
CA MET A 82 -7.88 1.59 4.59
C MET A 82 -6.55 1.10 3.99
N TRP A 83 -6.04 -0.06 4.41
CA TRP A 83 -4.89 -0.68 3.74
C TRP A 83 -5.16 -0.97 2.26
N ARG A 84 -6.35 -1.49 1.93
CA ARG A 84 -6.77 -1.72 0.55
C ARG A 84 -6.79 -0.42 -0.26
N HIS A 85 -7.30 0.66 0.33
CA HIS A 85 -7.29 1.99 -0.30
C HIS A 85 -5.85 2.46 -0.56
N LEU A 86 -4.99 2.40 0.45
CA LEU A 86 -3.58 2.82 0.36
C LEU A 86 -2.78 2.00 -0.68
N LEU A 87 -3.01 0.69 -0.78
CA LEU A 87 -2.36 -0.19 -1.77
C LEU A 87 -2.85 0.09 -3.21
N SER A 88 -4.05 0.65 -3.35
CA SER A 88 -4.64 0.94 -4.66
C SER A 88 -4.24 2.32 -5.20
N ASP A 89 -4.00 3.31 -4.33
CA ASP A 89 -3.63 4.68 -4.73
C ASP A 89 -2.14 4.75 -5.18
N LYS A 90 -1.90 5.27 -6.40
CA LYS A 90 -0.56 5.48 -6.98
C LYS A 90 0.34 6.43 -6.18
N LYS A 91 -0.20 7.21 -5.24
CA LYS A 91 0.60 8.09 -4.37
C LYS A 91 1.11 7.40 -3.11
N THR A 92 0.49 6.27 -2.74
CA THR A 92 0.73 5.61 -1.43
C THR A 92 1.04 4.12 -1.54
N ASP A 93 0.77 3.49 -2.69
CA ASP A 93 0.83 2.05 -2.90
C ASP A 93 2.14 1.40 -2.46
N PHE A 94 3.28 1.96 -2.86
CA PHE A 94 4.58 1.41 -2.55
C PHE A 94 4.97 1.64 -1.08
N ALA A 95 4.68 2.83 -0.55
CA ALA A 95 4.88 3.12 0.87
C ALA A 95 4.04 2.19 1.75
N ALA A 96 2.78 1.98 1.40
CA ALA A 96 1.90 1.05 2.09
C ALA A 96 2.44 -0.39 2.03
N ASN A 97 2.89 -0.83 0.86
CA ASN A 97 3.54 -2.12 0.68
C ASN A 97 4.76 -2.28 1.61
N LEU A 98 5.68 -1.31 1.63
CA LEU A 98 6.89 -1.35 2.45
C LEU A 98 6.59 -1.40 3.95
N ILE A 99 5.58 -0.66 4.42
CA ILE A 99 5.12 -0.74 5.80
C ILE A 99 4.60 -2.14 6.11
N LEU A 100 3.80 -2.74 5.22
CA LEU A 100 3.29 -4.10 5.40
C LEU A 100 4.42 -5.15 5.42
N TYR A 101 5.45 -4.99 4.58
CA TYR A 101 6.64 -5.83 4.62
C TYR A 101 7.35 -5.79 5.98
N ASP A 102 7.51 -4.60 6.57
CA ASP A 102 8.18 -4.43 7.86
C ASP A 102 7.34 -4.99 9.02
N ILE A 103 6.06 -4.64 9.11
CA ILE A 103 5.22 -5.07 10.25
C ILE A 103 4.91 -6.58 10.25
N TYR A 104 4.92 -7.22 9.08
CA TYR A 104 4.72 -8.67 8.95
C TYR A 104 6.02 -9.45 8.75
N ASP A 105 7.18 -8.79 8.81
CA ASP A 105 8.51 -9.36 8.61
C ASP A 105 8.60 -10.25 7.34
N LYS A 106 7.97 -9.81 6.24
CA LYS A 106 7.98 -10.55 4.95
C LYS A 106 9.36 -10.46 4.31
N ASP A 107 9.84 -11.58 3.75
CA ASP A 107 11.10 -11.58 3.01
C ASP A 107 11.02 -10.67 1.77
N ALA A 108 11.96 -9.72 1.70
CA ALA A 108 12.07 -8.67 0.71
C ALA A 108 13.07 -8.96 -0.41
N ILE A 109 13.53 -10.21 -0.57
CA ILE A 109 14.54 -10.58 -1.58
C ILE A 109 14.14 -10.13 -3.00
N LEU A 110 12.86 -10.23 -3.37
CA LEU A 110 12.38 -9.80 -4.68
C LEU A 110 12.37 -8.27 -4.82
N LEU A 111 12.02 -7.53 -3.76
CA LEU A 111 12.10 -6.06 -3.76
C LEU A 111 13.56 -5.60 -3.91
N PHE A 112 14.47 -6.26 -3.19
CA PHE A 112 15.90 -6.00 -3.28
C PHE A 112 16.44 -6.27 -4.70
N GLY A 113 16.07 -7.40 -5.31
CA GLY A 113 16.48 -7.76 -6.67
C GLY A 113 16.00 -6.79 -7.75
N LEU A 114 14.89 -6.09 -7.52
CA LEU A 114 14.39 -5.01 -8.41
C LEU A 114 15.03 -3.65 -8.13
N GLY A 115 16.09 -3.59 -7.32
CA GLY A 115 16.78 -2.34 -6.99
C GLY A 115 15.91 -1.33 -6.25
N ASN A 116 14.86 -1.79 -5.55
CA ASN A 116 13.92 -0.92 -4.83
C ASN A 116 13.21 0.12 -5.71
N ASN A 117 13.07 -0.17 -7.00
CA ASN A 117 12.44 0.74 -7.95
C ASN A 117 10.91 0.58 -7.94
N ILE A 118 10.19 1.67 -7.62
CA ILE A 118 8.73 1.66 -7.59
C ILE A 118 8.08 1.28 -8.93
N ARG A 119 8.69 1.65 -10.06
CA ARG A 119 8.20 1.34 -11.40
C ARG A 119 8.32 -0.16 -11.66
N ASP A 120 9.47 -0.74 -11.33
CA ASP A 120 9.71 -2.17 -11.55
C ASP A 120 8.89 -3.01 -10.58
N TRP A 121 8.75 -2.60 -9.32
CA TRP A 121 7.82 -3.23 -8.39
C TRP A 121 6.38 -3.19 -8.93
N ARG A 122 5.90 -2.05 -9.43
CA ARG A 122 4.55 -1.93 -10.01
C ARG A 122 4.33 -2.86 -11.19
N LYS A 123 5.35 -3.03 -12.04
CA LYS A 123 5.29 -3.90 -13.21
C LYS A 123 5.29 -5.38 -12.83
N ASN A 124 6.11 -5.78 -11.86
CA ASN A 124 6.46 -7.18 -11.65
C ASN A 124 5.83 -7.80 -10.39
N LEU A 125 5.60 -7.03 -9.32
CA LEU A 125 5.25 -7.56 -7.99
C LEU A 125 3.99 -6.96 -7.37
N LYS A 126 3.56 -5.76 -7.78
CA LYS A 126 2.44 -5.05 -7.11
C LYS A 126 1.19 -5.90 -7.01
N ARG A 127 0.81 -6.62 -8.08
CA ARG A 127 -0.39 -7.46 -8.07
C ARG A 127 -0.27 -8.56 -7.01
N ASP A 128 0.83 -9.28 -6.99
CA ASP A 128 1.03 -10.43 -6.12
C ASP A 128 1.19 -10.02 -4.66
N ASP A 129 1.96 -8.96 -4.40
CA ASP A 129 2.06 -8.37 -3.06
C ASP A 129 0.69 -7.87 -2.58
N THR A 130 -0.08 -7.16 -3.41
CA THR A 130 -1.41 -6.70 -3.03
C THR A 130 -2.34 -7.86 -2.70
N LEU A 131 -2.36 -8.92 -3.52
CA LEU A 131 -3.16 -10.11 -3.25
C LEU A 131 -2.72 -10.83 -1.97
N PHE A 132 -1.41 -10.93 -1.74
CA PHE A 132 -0.87 -11.48 -0.51
C PHE A 132 -1.37 -10.69 0.72
N TRP A 133 -1.28 -9.36 0.68
CA TRP A 133 -1.74 -8.50 1.77
C TRP A 133 -3.25 -8.58 2.00
N LEU A 134 -4.06 -8.58 0.95
CA LEU A 134 -5.50 -8.69 1.08
C LEU A 134 -5.96 -10.00 1.73
N LYS A 135 -5.18 -11.08 1.56
CA LYS A 135 -5.39 -12.36 2.25
C LYS A 135 -4.87 -12.34 3.69
N LYS A 136 -3.74 -11.65 3.94
CA LYS A 136 -3.07 -11.61 5.25
C LYS A 136 -3.75 -10.67 6.25
N LEU A 137 -4.22 -9.52 5.78
CA LEU A 137 -4.98 -8.55 6.57
C LEU A 137 -6.33 -9.17 6.93
N LYS A 138 -6.57 -9.36 8.23
CA LYS A 138 -7.84 -9.89 8.75
C LYS A 138 -8.91 -8.82 8.65
#